data_AF-A0A3Q8CG66-F1
#
_entry.id   AF-A0A3Q8CG66-F1
#
_cell.length_a   1.000
_cell.length_b   1.000
_cell.length_c   1.000
_cell.angle_alpha   90.00
_cell.angle_beta   90.00
_cell.angle_gamma   90.00
#
_symmetry.space_group_name_H-M   'P 1'
#
loop_
_entity.id
_entity.type
_entity.pdbx_description
1 polymer ?
#
loop_
_entity_poly.entity_id
_entity_poly.type
_entity_poly.pdbx_seq_one_letter_code
_entity_poly.pdbx_strand_id
1 'polypeptide(L)'
;MITNSHADFDPKIIKNNLKIGDYFISQKVSSLNKYSLSHFFNSNYIQAYPDNTLLIISVKFQNLDFEIIVAKTYQPDMAFFDVGAIVYYPLIIRNSSIQR
;
A
#
# COMPACT_ATOMS: atom_id res chain seq x y z
N MET A 1 -12.73 -17.44 -4.30
CA MET A 1 -11.45 -16.77 -3.94
C MET A 1 -11.13 -15.64 -4.90
N ILE A 2 -10.74 -14.47 -4.40
CA ILE A 2 -10.26 -13.33 -5.20
C ILE A 2 -8.85 -12.94 -4.73
N THR A 3 -7.95 -12.65 -5.66
CA THR A 3 -6.60 -12.16 -5.37
C THR A 3 -6.35 -10.81 -6.02
N ASN A 4 -5.70 -9.88 -5.30
CA ASN A 4 -5.30 -8.58 -5.84
C ASN A 4 -3.91 -8.16 -5.36
N SER A 5 -2.93 -8.18 -6.27
CA SER A 5 -1.53 -7.94 -5.94
C SER A 5 -1.09 -6.48 -6.08
N HIS A 6 -1.92 -5.59 -6.65
CA HIS A 6 -1.46 -4.22 -6.90
C HIS A 6 -2.53 -3.19 -7.25
N ALA A 7 -3.70 -3.61 -7.75
CA ALA A 7 -4.77 -2.72 -8.17
C ALA A 7 -5.48 -2.12 -6.95
N ASP A 8 -6.06 -0.94 -7.12
CA ASP A 8 -6.95 -0.43 -6.09
C ASP A 8 -8.21 -1.30 -5.96
N PHE A 9 -8.90 -1.24 -4.83
CA PHE A 9 -10.11 -2.04 -4.60
C PHE A 9 -11.07 -1.34 -3.64
N ASP A 10 -12.36 -1.60 -3.83
CA ASP A 10 -13.42 -1.26 -2.89
C ASP A 10 -13.83 -2.53 -2.12
N PRO A 11 -13.64 -2.58 -0.78
CA PRO A 11 -14.09 -3.69 0.05
C PRO A 11 -15.56 -4.10 -0.14
N LYS A 12 -16.47 -3.17 -0.50
CA LYS A 12 -17.88 -3.50 -0.78
C LYS A 12 -18.05 -4.29 -2.06
N ILE A 13 -17.32 -3.91 -3.12
CA ILE A 13 -17.32 -4.64 -4.40
C ILE A 13 -16.73 -6.04 -4.18
N ILE A 14 -15.68 -6.16 -3.37
CA ILE A 14 -15.12 -7.47 -3.00
C ILE A 14 -16.18 -8.32 -2.28
N LYS A 15 -16.88 -7.79 -1.27
CA LYS A 15 -17.95 -8.51 -0.56
C LYS A 15 -19.02 -9.04 -1.51
N ASN A 16 -19.50 -8.21 -2.43
CA ASN A 16 -20.57 -8.57 -3.36
C ASN A 16 -20.19 -9.70 -4.33
N ASN A 17 -18.90 -9.87 -4.60
CA ASN A 17 -18.39 -10.89 -5.54
C ASN A 17 -17.91 -12.17 -4.85
N LEU A 18 -17.88 -12.22 -3.52
CA LEU A 18 -17.45 -13.39 -2.76
C LEU A 18 -18.64 -14.15 -2.19
N LYS A 19 -18.55 -15.48 -2.18
CA LYS A 19 -19.49 -16.32 -1.43
C LYS A 19 -19.04 -16.43 0.02
N ILE A 20 -19.97 -16.78 0.91
CA ILE A 20 -19.64 -17.08 2.32
C ILE A 20 -18.59 -18.19 2.36
N GLY A 21 -17.50 -17.96 3.10
CA GLY A 21 -16.37 -18.89 3.22
C GLY A 21 -15.29 -18.73 2.14
N ASP A 22 -15.47 -17.87 1.13
CA ASP A 22 -14.40 -17.54 0.20
C ASP A 22 -13.34 -16.63 0.83
N TYR A 23 -12.11 -16.72 0.30
CA TYR A 23 -10.99 -15.87 0.70
C TYR A 23 -10.77 -14.70 -0.26
N PHE A 24 -10.42 -13.54 0.34
CA PHE A 24 -9.78 -12.43 -0.34
C PHE A 24 -8.32 -12.32 0.10
N ILE A 25 -7.39 -12.28 -0.85
CA ILE A 25 -5.96 -12.11 -0.57
C ILE A 25 -5.46 -10.90 -1.35
N SER A 26 -4.83 -9.95 -0.65
CA SER A 26 -4.30 -8.76 -1.30
C SER A 26 -2.94 -8.32 -0.78
N GLN A 27 -2.18 -7.69 -1.65
CA GLN A 27 -0.93 -7.00 -1.35
C GLN A 27 -1.00 -5.57 -1.90
N LYS A 28 -0.59 -4.60 -1.09
CA LYS A 28 -0.54 -3.18 -1.47
C LYS A 28 0.67 -2.49 -0.86
N VAL A 29 1.11 -1.44 -1.56
CA VAL A 29 2.07 -0.47 -1.05
C VAL A 29 1.39 0.38 0.02
N SER A 30 2.03 0.51 1.18
CA SER A 30 1.48 1.32 2.28
C SER A 30 1.67 2.82 2.06
N SER A 31 0.90 3.63 2.78
CA SER A 31 1.04 5.08 2.84
C SER A 31 2.42 5.54 3.33
N LEU A 32 3.11 4.71 4.11
CA LEU A 32 4.45 4.98 4.65
C LEU A 32 5.56 4.75 3.63
N ASN A 33 5.25 4.19 2.46
CA ASN A 33 6.23 3.98 1.42
C ASN A 33 6.93 5.30 1.07
N LYS A 34 8.27 5.32 1.22
CA LYS A 34 9.15 6.48 0.95
C LYS A 34 8.92 7.68 1.85
N TYR A 35 8.06 7.58 2.87
CA TYR A 35 7.75 8.71 3.74
C TYR A 35 9.02 9.31 4.37
N SER A 36 9.91 8.48 4.92
CA SER A 36 11.15 8.96 5.55
C SER A 36 12.04 9.73 4.57
N LEU A 37 12.29 9.20 3.37
CA LEU A 37 13.14 9.86 2.37
C LEU A 37 12.48 11.14 1.82
N SER A 38 11.18 11.11 1.53
CA SER A 38 10.44 12.27 1.05
C SER A 38 10.38 13.38 2.10
N HIS A 39 10.14 13.02 3.36
CA HIS A 39 10.09 13.94 4.48
C HIS A 39 11.47 14.56 4.80
N PHE A 40 12.55 13.80 4.59
CA PHE A 40 13.91 14.32 4.71
C PHE A 40 14.19 15.47 3.72
N PHE A 41 13.74 15.36 2.47
CA PHE A 41 13.91 16.42 1.47
C PHE A 41 12.87 17.53 1.54
N ASN A 42 11.67 17.23 2.03
CA ASN A 42 10.58 18.18 2.19
C ASN A 42 9.83 17.87 3.48
N SER A 43 10.07 18.65 4.53
CA SER A 43 9.42 18.48 5.84
C SER A 43 7.90 18.63 5.79
N ASN A 44 7.37 19.30 4.77
CA ASN A 44 5.93 19.46 4.55
C ASN A 44 5.34 18.38 3.63
N TYR A 45 6.08 17.31 3.34
CA TYR A 45 5.62 16.22 2.48
C TYR A 45 4.37 15.53 3.05
N ILE A 46 3.34 15.44 2.20
CA ILE A 46 2.09 14.71 2.48
C ILE A 46 2.09 13.43 1.66
N GLN A 47 1.71 12.32 2.30
CA GLN A 47 1.63 11.01 1.65
C GLN A 47 0.56 11.02 0.55
N ALA A 48 0.84 10.36 -0.58
CA ALA A 48 -0.08 10.33 -1.72
C ALA A 48 -1.40 9.57 -1.41
N TYR A 49 -1.34 8.57 -0.53
CA TYR A 49 -2.49 7.75 -0.13
C TYR A 49 -2.49 7.54 1.38
N PRO A 50 -2.84 8.55 2.19
CA PRO A 50 -2.68 8.51 3.65
C PRO A 50 -3.47 7.36 4.31
N ASP A 51 -4.60 7.01 3.72
CA ASP A 51 -5.50 5.97 4.22
C ASP A 51 -5.05 4.53 3.89
N ASN A 52 -4.01 4.35 3.06
CA ASN A 52 -3.48 3.04 2.69
C ASN A 52 -2.57 2.47 3.79
N THR A 53 -3.09 2.35 5.00
CA THR A 53 -2.44 1.67 6.12
C THR A 53 -3.09 0.31 6.36
N LEU A 54 -2.32 -0.65 6.87
CA LEU A 54 -2.84 -1.97 7.24
C LEU A 54 -4.02 -1.85 8.21
N LEU A 55 -3.94 -0.94 9.18
CA LEU A 55 -4.99 -0.69 10.15
C LEU A 55 -6.29 -0.21 9.51
N ILE A 56 -6.22 0.87 8.72
CA ILE A 56 -7.42 1.46 8.09
C ILE A 56 -8.09 0.46 7.14
N ILE A 57 -7.30 -0.24 6.33
CA ILE A 57 -7.83 -1.26 5.41
C ILE A 57 -8.46 -2.42 6.19
N SER A 58 -7.82 -2.90 7.25
CA SER A 58 -8.37 -3.98 8.09
C SER A 58 -9.72 -3.58 8.71
N VAL A 59 -9.81 -2.36 9.24
CA VAL A 59 -11.07 -1.82 9.80
C VAL A 59 -12.16 -1.74 8.73
N LYS A 60 -11.83 -1.30 7.51
CA LYS A 60 -12.80 -1.26 6.40
C LYS A 60 -13.37 -2.65 6.08
N PHE A 61 -12.56 -3.70 6.13
CA PHE A 61 -13.03 -5.08 5.93
C PHE A 61 -13.82 -5.63 7.12
N GLN A 62 -13.37 -5.38 8.35
CA GLN A 62 -14.09 -5.80 9.56
C GLN A 62 -15.49 -5.15 9.67
N ASN A 63 -15.62 -3.87 9.29
CA ASN A 63 -16.90 -3.17 9.19
C ASN A 63 -17.84 -3.76 8.12
N LEU A 64 -17.34 -4.66 7.29
CA LEU A 64 -18.09 -5.42 6.31
C LEU A 64 -18.19 -6.90 6.67
N ASP A 65 -18.02 -7.25 7.95
CA ASP A 65 -18.14 -8.60 8.51
C ASP A 65 -17.12 -9.61 7.98
N PHE A 66 -16.00 -9.13 7.41
CA PHE A 66 -14.90 -10.03 7.09
C PHE A 66 -14.12 -10.40 8.34
N GLU A 67 -13.76 -11.67 8.42
CA GLU A 67 -12.74 -12.15 9.33
C GLU A 67 -11.33 -11.84 8.77
N ILE A 68 -10.48 -11.22 9.59
CA ILE A 68 -9.08 -10.97 9.24
C ILE A 68 -8.23 -12.15 9.70
N ILE A 69 -7.92 -13.06 8.77
CA ILE A 69 -7.10 -14.25 9.06
C ILE A 69 -5.61 -13.90 9.16
N VAL A 70 -5.13 -13.03 8.26
CA VAL A 70 -3.74 -12.55 8.24
C VAL A 70 -3.71 -11.07 7.88
N ALA A 71 -3.06 -10.28 8.72
CA ALA A 71 -2.73 -8.88 8.45
C ALA A 71 -1.25 -8.65 8.80
N LYS A 72 -0.43 -8.34 7.81
CA LYS A 72 1.01 -8.09 7.98
C LYS A 72 1.43 -6.90 7.15
N THR A 73 2.36 -6.12 7.68
CA THR A 73 3.09 -5.09 6.96
C THR A 73 4.57 -5.37 7.09
N TYR A 74 5.35 -4.98 6.09
CA TYR A 74 6.80 -5.07 6.15
C TYR A 74 7.39 -3.79 5.56
N GLN A 75 8.34 -3.22 6.28
CA GLN A 75 9.09 -2.04 5.86
C GLN A 75 10.57 -2.41 5.88
N PRO A 76 11.20 -2.67 4.72
CA PRO A 76 12.62 -2.96 4.68
C PRO A 76 13.43 -1.71 5.02
N ASP A 77 14.53 -1.90 5.73
CA ASP A 77 15.56 -0.87 5.87
C ASP A 77 16.20 -0.62 4.50
N MET A 78 16.45 0.66 4.20
CA MET A 78 17.06 1.08 2.93
C MET A 78 18.22 2.03 3.22
N ALA A 79 19.39 1.71 2.70
CA ALA A 79 20.57 2.55 2.76
C ALA A 79 21.01 2.94 1.34
N PHE A 80 21.44 4.19 1.19
CA PHE A 80 22.03 4.69 -0.04
C PHE A 80 23.52 4.94 0.20
N PHE A 81 24.37 4.34 -0.63
CA PHE A 81 25.83 4.48 -0.55
C PHE A 81 26.40 5.40 -1.63
N ASP A 82 25.55 5.91 -2.51
CA ASP A 82 25.90 6.80 -3.61
C ASP A 82 24.87 7.92 -3.74
N VAL A 83 25.35 9.13 -4.01
CA VAL A 83 24.49 10.31 -4.19
C VAL A 83 23.64 10.16 -5.46
N GLY A 84 24.20 9.57 -6.51
CA GLY A 84 23.47 9.26 -7.74
C GLY A 84 22.27 8.34 -7.47
N ALA A 85 22.41 7.34 -6.60
CA ALA A 85 21.31 6.46 -6.20
C ALA A 85 20.16 7.22 -5.50
N ILE A 86 20.47 8.20 -4.64
CA ILE A 86 19.48 9.05 -3.97
C ILE A 86 18.73 9.93 -4.98
N VAL A 87 19.45 10.48 -5.96
CA VAL A 87 18.87 11.34 -7.00
C VAL A 87 18.04 10.52 -8.00
N TYR A 88 18.47 9.31 -8.33
CA TYR A 88 17.83 8.45 -9.33
C TYR A 88 16.60 7.72 -8.80
N TYR A 89 16.58 7.35 -7.51
CA TYR A 89 15.49 6.60 -6.90
C TYR A 89 14.11 7.28 -7.06
N PRO A 90 13.93 8.59 -6.77
CA PRO A 90 12.67 9.30 -7.05
C PRO A 90 12.27 9.30 -8.54
N LEU A 91 13.25 9.30 -9.45
CA LEU A 91 13.05 9.43 -10.89
C LEU A 91 12.42 8.16 -11.51
N ILE A 92 12.94 6.98 -11.17
CA ILE A 92 12.40 5.68 -11.65
C ILE A 92 10.98 5.47 -11.15
N ILE A 93 10.77 5.83 -9.88
CA ILE A 93 9.50 5.66 -9.19
C ILE A 93 8.40 6.50 -9.83
N ARG A 94 8.71 7.72 -10.25
CA ARG A 94 7.75 8.59 -10.94
C ARG A 94 7.23 7.95 -12.23
N ASN A 95 8.09 7.27 -12.99
CA ASN A 95 7.70 6.60 -14.25
C ASN A 95 6.88 5.32 -14.02
N SER A 96 7.03 4.66 -12.86
CA SER A 96 6.21 3.50 -12.50
C SER A 96 4.81 3.88 -11.96
N SER A 97 4.60 5.16 -11.62
CA SER A 97 3.30 5.72 -11.23
C SER A 97 2.47 6.28 -12.40
N ILE A 98 3.05 6.41 -13.60
CA ILE A 98 2.39 6.97 -14.80
C ILE A 98 1.81 5.88 -15.70
N GLN A 99 2.11 4.60 -15.46
CA GLN A 99 1.59 3.46 -16.25
C GLN A 99 0.42 2.69 -15.59
N ARG A 100 -0.39 3.31 -14.72
CA ARG A 100 -1.59 2.68 -14.18
C ARG A 100 -2.77 3.63 -14.11
#